data_AF-A0A662IVL8-F1
#
_entry.id   AF-A0A662IVL8-F1
#
_cell.length_a   1.000
_cell.length_b   1.000
_cell.length_c   1.000
_cell.angle_alpha   90.00
_cell.angle_beta   90.00
_cell.angle_gamma   90.00
#
_symmetry.space_group_name_H-M   'P 1'
#
loop_
_entity.id
_entity.type
_entity.pdbx_description
1 polymer ?
#
loop_
_entity_poly.entity_id
_entity_poly.type
_entity_poly.pdbx_seq_one_letter_code
_entity_poly.pdbx_strand_id
1 'polypeptide(L)'
;MLARSHKYVPWRQVSRWTCLRCGDCCKRFLVTLTPGEAFNLTRKYGIFVVQKGVKYVMPCKVDGSCIFLEENEDGCYCTIYFERPYVCRMYPFHVSRRDLGSGEEALYIDKDGSKFYVYIDSTCRGVGVGESVKNRLPLVVNLWRMIVEGRSS
;
A
#
# COMPACT_ATOMS: atom_id res chain seq x y z
N MET A 1 -11.11 -4.44 19.73
CA MET A 1 -10.58 -3.64 18.60
C MET A 1 -11.12 -4.24 17.31
N LEU A 2 -12.07 -3.58 16.65
CA LEU A 2 -12.55 -4.04 15.35
C LEU A 2 -11.41 -3.88 14.34
N ALA A 3 -10.84 -5.00 13.88
CA ALA A 3 -10.00 -5.00 12.69
C ALA A 3 -10.86 -4.48 11.54
N ARG A 4 -10.73 -3.20 11.20
CA ARG A 4 -11.46 -2.60 10.08
C ARG A 4 -10.87 -3.21 8.80
N SER A 5 -11.56 -4.20 8.26
CA SER A 5 -11.16 -4.94 7.07
C SER A 5 -11.07 -4.03 5.85
N HIS A 6 -10.19 -4.37 4.91
CA HIS A 6 -10.19 -3.75 3.59
C HIS A 6 -11.54 -3.99 2.88
N LYS A 7 -12.00 -2.99 2.12
CA LYS A 7 -13.18 -3.14 1.25
C LYS A 7 -12.74 -2.93 -0.20
N TYR A 8 -12.30 -4.02 -0.82
CA TYR A 8 -11.81 -4.02 -2.18
C TYR A 8 -12.95 -3.92 -3.20
N VAL A 9 -12.83 -2.98 -4.12
CA VAL A 9 -13.66 -2.87 -5.33
C VAL A 9 -12.75 -2.93 -6.56
N PRO A 10 -13.21 -3.46 -7.70
CA PRO A 10 -12.41 -3.50 -8.92
C PRO A 10 -12.01 -2.09 -9.36
N TRP A 11 -10.79 -1.94 -9.90
CA TRP A 11 -10.23 -0.61 -10.20
C TRP A 11 -11.08 0.23 -11.15
N ARG A 12 -11.81 -0.39 -12.08
CA ARG A 12 -12.67 0.31 -13.04
C ARG A 12 -13.86 1.02 -12.40
N GLN A 13 -14.27 0.62 -11.18
CA GLN A 13 -15.32 1.31 -10.42
C GLN A 13 -14.84 2.59 -9.73
N VAL A 14 -13.52 2.85 -9.70
CA VAL A 14 -12.95 4.04 -9.08
C VAL A 14 -12.34 4.92 -10.16
N SER A 15 -12.97 6.07 -10.40
CA SER A 15 -12.52 7.00 -11.44
C SER A 15 -11.22 7.72 -11.06
N ARG A 16 -11.09 8.17 -9.81
CA ARG A 16 -10.01 9.05 -9.35
C ARG A 16 -9.46 8.65 -7.99
N TRP A 17 -8.17 8.87 -7.78
CA TRP A 17 -7.54 8.70 -6.48
C TRP A 17 -6.29 9.57 -6.29
N THR A 18 -6.12 10.10 -5.08
CA THR A 18 -4.85 10.66 -4.59
C THR A 18 -4.68 10.43 -3.10
N CYS A 19 -3.43 10.32 -2.63
CA CYS A 19 -3.16 10.23 -1.20
C CYS A 19 -3.32 11.61 -0.54
N LEU A 20 -4.28 11.74 0.38
CA LEU A 20 -4.52 12.97 1.14
C LEU A 20 -3.53 13.18 2.30
N ARG A 21 -2.54 12.30 2.47
CA ARG A 21 -1.62 12.28 3.62
C ARG A 21 -2.31 12.31 4.98
N CYS A 22 -3.53 11.78 5.05
CA CYS A 22 -4.42 11.93 6.20
C CYS A 22 -4.10 11.01 7.41
N GLY A 23 -3.04 10.19 7.34
CA GLY A 23 -2.63 9.27 8.42
C GLY A 23 -3.55 8.06 8.68
N ASP A 24 -4.72 7.97 8.06
CA ASP A 24 -5.73 6.94 8.38
C ASP A 24 -5.20 5.50 8.18
N CYS A 25 -4.53 5.23 7.05
CA CYS A 25 -3.93 3.92 6.79
C CYS A 25 -2.79 3.59 7.78
N CYS A 26 -2.07 4.60 8.28
CA CYS A 26 -1.01 4.43 9.27
C CYS A 26 -1.56 4.12 10.67
N LYS A 27 -2.81 4.50 10.95
CA LYS A 27 -3.52 4.21 12.21
C LYS A 27 -4.29 2.89 12.15
N ARG A 28 -4.71 2.45 10.95
CA ARG A 28 -5.63 1.32 10.77
C ARG A 28 -4.96 -0.02 10.44
N PHE A 29 -3.83 -0.01 9.74
CA PHE A 29 -3.26 -1.23 9.15
C PHE A 29 -1.87 -1.53 9.67
N LEU A 30 -1.60 -2.82 9.85
CA LEU A 30 -0.24 -3.31 10.06
C LEU A 30 0.51 -3.28 8.72
N VAL A 31 1.63 -2.58 8.69
CA VAL A 31 2.47 -2.46 7.50
C VAL A 31 3.40 -3.67 7.44
N THR A 32 3.17 -4.55 6.47
CA THR A 32 4.07 -5.68 6.19
C THR A 32 5.27 -5.22 5.37
N LEU A 33 6.43 -5.78 5.69
CA LEU A 33 7.70 -5.45 5.06
C LEU A 33 8.26 -6.67 4.34
N THR A 34 8.92 -6.43 3.21
CA THR A 34 9.84 -7.39 2.62
C THR A 34 11.06 -7.57 3.54
N PRO A 35 11.81 -8.68 3.42
CA PRO A 35 13.05 -8.87 4.17
C PRO A 35 14.07 -7.73 3.92
N GLY A 36 14.18 -7.26 2.68
CA GLY A 36 15.07 -6.15 2.32
C GLY A 36 14.66 -4.82 2.96
N GLU A 37 13.36 -4.50 3.00
CA GLU A 37 12.86 -3.31 3.70
C GLU A 37 13.10 -3.41 5.20
N ALA A 38 12.82 -4.57 5.79
CA ALA A 38 13.03 -4.82 7.20
C ALA A 38 14.51 -4.60 7.61
N PHE A 39 15.43 -5.16 6.82
CA PHE A 39 16.87 -4.97 7.01
C PHE A 39 17.28 -3.50 6.87
N ASN A 40 16.85 -2.83 5.79
CA ASN A 40 17.19 -1.43 5.53
C ASN A 40 16.67 -0.50 6.63
N LEU A 41 15.44 -0.71 7.09
CA LEU A 41 14.85 0.08 8.16
C LEU A 41 15.59 -0.11 9.50
N THR A 42 15.94 -1.36 9.83
CA THR A 42 16.72 -1.67 11.03
C THR A 42 18.08 -0.99 10.98
N ARG A 43 18.79 -1.12 9.85
CA ARG A 43 20.12 -0.54 9.67
C ARG A 43 20.10 0.99 9.73
N LYS A 44 19.12 1.64 9.09
CA LYS A 44 19.11 3.10 8.91
C LYS A 44 18.51 3.84 10.09
N TYR A 45 17.46 3.31 10.70
CA TYR A 45 16.70 3.98 11.75
C TYR A 45 16.86 3.33 13.12
N GLY A 46 17.63 2.24 13.23
CA GLY A 46 17.84 1.53 14.50
C GLY A 46 16.56 0.88 15.05
N ILE A 47 15.54 0.67 14.21
CA ILE A 47 14.27 0.10 14.66
C ILE A 47 14.28 -1.42 14.56
N PHE A 48 13.85 -2.10 15.62
CA PHE A 48 13.66 -3.55 15.59
C PHE A 48 12.29 -3.86 14.98
N VAL A 49 12.29 -4.34 13.73
CA VAL A 49 11.07 -4.81 13.07
C VAL A 49 10.50 -6.03 13.77
N VAL A 50 9.17 -6.17 13.79
CA VAL A 50 8.51 -7.29 14.46
C VAL A 50 8.37 -8.45 13.48
N GLN A 51 9.02 -9.57 13.77
CA GLN A 51 8.77 -10.80 13.02
C GLN A 51 7.51 -11.50 13.55
N LYS A 52 6.51 -11.69 12.68
CA LYS A 52 5.29 -12.46 12.97
C LYS A 52 5.21 -13.64 12.01
N GLY A 53 5.68 -14.80 12.46
CA GLY A 53 5.83 -15.98 11.60
C GLY A 53 6.84 -15.72 10.48
N VAL A 54 6.40 -15.87 9.23
CA VAL A 54 7.23 -15.63 8.03
C VAL A 54 7.25 -14.17 7.55
N LYS A 55 6.50 -13.27 8.20
CA LYS A 55 6.37 -11.87 7.78
C LYS A 55 7.09 -10.94 8.73
N TYR A 56 7.69 -9.89 8.16
CA TYR A 56 8.16 -8.73 8.92
C TYR A 56 7.05 -7.68 8.95
N VAL A 57 6.85 -7.05 10.11
CA VAL A 57 5.84 -6.04 10.34
C VAL A 57 6.48 -4.80 10.94
N MET A 58 6.09 -3.65 10.42
CA MET A 58 6.50 -2.36 10.97
C MET A 58 6.06 -2.24 12.44
N PRO A 59 6.92 -1.77 13.34
CA PRO A 59 6.54 -1.46 14.71
C PRO A 59 5.44 -0.40 14.78
N CYS A 60 4.63 -0.48 15.83
CA CYS A 60 3.61 0.51 16.15
C CYS A 60 4.01 1.29 17.41
N LYS A 61 3.53 2.53 17.51
CA LYS A 61 3.49 3.31 18.75
C LYS A 61 2.56 2.65 19.77
N VAL A 62 2.57 3.14 21.01
CA VAL A 62 1.71 2.66 22.10
C VAL A 62 0.22 2.77 21.74
N ASP A 63 -0.15 3.80 20.98
CA ASP A 63 -1.53 4.02 20.52
C ASP A 63 -1.95 3.11 19.33
N GLY A 64 -1.05 2.25 18.85
CA GLY A 64 -1.27 1.34 17.73
C GLY A 64 -0.99 1.94 16.35
N SER A 65 -0.67 3.22 16.24
CA SER A 65 -0.30 3.85 14.97
C SER A 65 1.11 3.46 14.52
N CYS A 66 1.42 3.60 13.22
CA CYS A 66 2.75 3.36 12.68
C CYS A 66 3.82 4.18 13.42
N ILE A 67 4.97 3.56 13.74
CA ILE A 67 6.08 4.21 14.45
C ILE A 67 6.58 5.50 13.77
N PHE A 68 6.44 5.61 12.45
CA PHE A 68 6.88 6.77 11.66
C PHE A 68 5.78 7.80 11.37
N LEU A 69 4.56 7.59 11.88
CA LEU A 69 3.48 8.57 11.75
C LEU A 69 3.63 9.65 12.81
N GLU A 70 3.74 10.90 12.40
CA GLU A 70 3.68 12.06 13.29
C GLU A 70 2.48 12.94 12.93
N GLU A 71 1.99 13.69 13.91
CA GLU A 71 0.85 14.57 13.80
C GLU A 71 1.15 15.88 14.51
N ASN A 72 0.90 16.99 13.83
CA ASN A 72 1.05 18.35 14.35
C ASN A 72 -0.15 19.21 13.93
N GLU A 73 -0.11 20.50 14.21
CA GLU A 73 -1.17 21.45 13.87
C GLU A 73 -1.47 21.49 12.35
N ASP A 74 -0.47 21.21 11.52
CA ASP A 74 -0.58 21.18 10.05
C ASP A 74 -1.11 19.84 9.50
N GLY A 75 -1.29 18.83 10.36
CA GLY A 75 -1.84 17.53 10.03
C GLY A 75 -0.86 16.36 10.21
N CYS A 76 -1.05 15.31 9.42
CA CYS A 76 -0.27 14.07 9.53
C CYS A 76 0.91 14.03 8.56
N TYR A 77 2.07 13.55 9.02
CA TYR A 77 3.22 13.30 8.17
C TYR A 77 3.93 11.98 8.50
N CYS A 78 4.62 11.42 7.50
CA CYS A 78 5.45 10.23 7.66
C CYS A 78 6.91 10.68 7.66
N THR A 79 7.63 10.41 8.76
CA THR A 79 9.04 10.83 8.92
C THR A 79 9.98 10.18 7.91
N ILE A 80 9.57 9.05 7.32
CA ILE A 80 10.31 8.33 6.26
C ILE A 80 9.62 8.40 4.90
N TYR A 81 8.85 9.46 4.61
CA TYR A 81 7.95 9.49 3.45
C TYR A 81 8.58 9.03 2.13
N PHE A 82 9.78 9.47 1.78
CA PHE A 82 10.46 9.08 0.53
C PHE A 82 10.95 7.63 0.54
N GLU A 83 11.23 7.09 1.72
CA GLU A 83 11.74 5.73 1.95
C GLU A 83 10.64 4.78 2.42
N ARG A 84 9.37 5.23 2.37
CA ARG A 84 8.24 4.46 2.85
C ARG A 84 8.16 3.09 2.16
N PRO A 85 7.77 2.03 2.89
CA PRO A 85 7.67 0.70 2.32
C PRO A 85 6.79 0.63 1.09
N TYR A 86 7.03 -0.34 0.22
CA TYR A 86 6.29 -0.57 -1.00
C TYR A 86 4.79 -0.71 -0.77
N VAL A 87 4.35 -1.42 0.27
CA VAL A 87 2.92 -1.53 0.59
C VAL A 87 2.30 -0.16 0.92
N CYS A 88 3.06 0.74 1.55
CA CYS A 88 2.63 2.12 1.80
C CYS A 88 2.64 2.97 0.51
N ARG A 89 3.52 2.68 -0.45
CA ARG A 89 3.55 3.33 -1.77
C ARG A 89 2.38 2.88 -2.65
N MET A 90 1.97 1.62 -2.52
CA MET A 90 0.89 1.02 -3.31
C MET A 90 -0.48 1.19 -2.69
N TYR A 91 -0.62 1.42 -1.39
CA TYR A 91 -1.95 1.64 -0.78
C TYR A 91 -2.66 2.82 -1.46
N PRO A 92 -3.96 2.69 -1.85
CA PRO A 92 -4.94 1.65 -1.50
C PRO A 92 -5.09 0.50 -2.50
N PHE A 93 -4.14 0.31 -3.42
CA PHE A 93 -4.25 -0.67 -4.47
C PHE A 93 -3.86 -2.07 -4.00
N HIS A 94 -4.62 -3.07 -4.43
CA HIS A 94 -4.32 -4.49 -4.30
C HIS A 94 -4.19 -5.11 -5.69
N VAL A 95 -3.02 -5.69 -5.98
CA VAL A 95 -2.71 -6.32 -7.27
C VAL A 95 -2.57 -7.82 -7.06
N SER A 96 -3.12 -8.60 -7.99
CA SER A 96 -3.10 -10.06 -7.97
C SER A 96 -2.96 -10.62 -9.38
N ARG A 97 -2.40 -11.83 -9.48
CA ARG A 97 -2.44 -12.65 -10.72
C ARG A 97 -3.76 -13.40 -10.87
N ARG A 98 -4.50 -13.58 -9.78
CA ARG A 98 -5.78 -14.30 -9.72
C ARG A 98 -6.92 -13.30 -9.56
N ASP A 99 -8.01 -13.55 -10.29
CA ASP A 99 -9.27 -12.85 -10.06
C ASP A 99 -9.84 -13.22 -8.69
N LEU A 100 -10.32 -12.22 -7.97
CA LEU A 100 -11.02 -12.34 -6.68
C LEU A 100 -12.55 -12.27 -6.84
N GLY A 101 -13.07 -12.38 -8.06
CA GLY A 101 -14.49 -12.48 -8.37
C GLY A 101 -15.09 -11.24 -9.04
N SER A 102 -14.29 -10.43 -9.72
CA SER A 102 -14.75 -9.21 -10.42
C SER A 102 -14.48 -9.22 -11.93
N GLY A 103 -13.84 -10.27 -12.45
CA GLY A 103 -13.65 -10.48 -13.89
C GLY A 103 -13.03 -9.28 -14.59
N GLU A 104 -13.64 -8.89 -15.71
CA GLU A 104 -13.20 -7.78 -16.56
C GLU A 104 -13.13 -6.43 -15.83
N GLU A 105 -13.93 -6.23 -14.78
CA GLU A 105 -13.92 -4.99 -14.01
C GLU A 105 -12.60 -4.79 -13.25
N ALA A 106 -11.98 -5.87 -12.78
CA ALA A 106 -10.68 -5.84 -12.13
C ALA A 106 -9.52 -6.02 -13.11
N LEU A 107 -9.77 -6.47 -14.34
CA LEU A 107 -8.71 -6.81 -15.29
C LEU A 107 -7.94 -5.55 -15.75
N TYR A 108 -6.62 -5.62 -15.60
CA TYR A 108 -5.64 -4.71 -16.17
C TYR A 108 -4.66 -5.51 -17.02
N ILE A 109 -4.48 -5.10 -18.27
CA ILE A 109 -3.49 -5.67 -19.18
C ILE A 109 -2.36 -4.66 -19.28
N ASP A 110 -1.18 -5.06 -18.85
CA ASP A 110 0.01 -4.21 -18.90
C ASP A 110 0.56 -4.11 -20.33
N LYS A 111 1.50 -3.17 -20.55
CA LYS A 111 2.06 -2.92 -21.89
C LYS A 111 2.72 -4.15 -22.53
N ASP A 112 3.24 -5.06 -21.72
CA ASP A 112 3.87 -6.32 -22.17
C ASP A 112 2.86 -7.46 -22.41
N GLY A 113 1.55 -7.18 -22.32
CA GLY A 113 0.47 -8.16 -22.47
C GLY A 113 0.18 -8.96 -21.19
N SER A 114 0.95 -8.75 -20.10
CA SER A 114 0.70 -9.42 -18.83
C SER A 114 -0.65 -9.03 -18.23
N LYS A 115 -1.41 -10.03 -17.80
CA LYS A 115 -2.70 -9.83 -17.12
C LYS A 115 -2.50 -9.72 -15.60
N PHE A 116 -3.17 -8.74 -15.01
CA PHE A 116 -3.27 -8.49 -13.59
C PHE A 116 -4.70 -8.16 -13.22
N TYR A 117 -5.11 -8.51 -12.00
CA TYR A 117 -6.37 -8.10 -11.41
C TYR A 117 -6.06 -7.06 -10.34
N VAL A 118 -6.62 -5.85 -10.52
CA VAL A 118 -6.36 -4.71 -9.65
C VAL A 118 -7.64 -4.29 -8.95
N TYR A 119 -7.53 -4.14 -7.64
CA TYR A 119 -8.59 -3.68 -6.76
C TYR A 119 -8.13 -2.46 -5.98
N ILE A 120 -9.08 -1.68 -5.49
CA ILE A 120 -8.84 -0.49 -4.68
C ILE A 120 -9.62 -0.64 -3.37
N ASP A 121 -8.94 -0.41 -2.24
CA ASP A 121 -9.60 -0.31 -0.95
C ASP A 121 -10.44 0.98 -0.89
N SER A 122 -11.75 0.82 -1.10
CA SER A 122 -12.73 1.90 -1.10
C SER A 122 -12.87 2.60 0.25
N THR A 123 -12.28 2.06 1.32
CA THR A 123 -12.25 2.75 2.62
C THR A 123 -11.18 3.85 2.71
N CYS A 124 -10.31 3.99 1.70
CA CYS A 124 -9.33 5.06 1.65
C CYS A 124 -10.01 6.42 1.38
N ARG A 125 -9.76 7.40 2.25
CA ARG A 125 -10.30 8.78 2.11
C ARG A 125 -9.92 9.49 0.81
N GLY A 126 -8.87 9.03 0.13
CA GLY A 126 -8.41 9.59 -1.14
C GLY A 126 -9.18 9.13 -2.37
N VAL A 127 -10.07 8.14 -2.23
CA VAL A 127 -10.91 7.63 -3.32
C VAL A 127 -11.90 8.70 -3.76
N GLY A 128 -12.01 8.93 -5.07
CA GLY A 128 -12.86 9.96 -5.66
C GLY A 128 -12.18 11.34 -5.81
N VAL A 129 -10.94 11.50 -5.33
CA VAL A 129 -10.20 12.76 -5.36
C VAL A 129 -8.97 12.65 -6.26
N GLY A 130 -8.54 13.75 -6.88
CA GLY A 130 -7.27 13.83 -7.61
C GLY A 130 -7.33 13.27 -9.02
N GLU A 131 -6.27 12.58 -9.42
CA GLU A 131 -6.06 12.12 -10.81
C GLU A 131 -6.77 10.80 -11.11
N SER A 132 -6.86 10.48 -12.41
CA SER A 132 -7.39 9.21 -12.88
C SER A 132 -6.62 8.03 -12.30
N VAL A 133 -7.34 7.07 -11.73
CA VAL A 133 -6.79 5.78 -11.25
C VAL A 133 -5.99 5.08 -12.34
N LYS A 134 -6.46 5.16 -13.60
CA LYS A 134 -5.81 4.52 -14.76
C LYS A 134 -4.34 4.95 -14.91
N ASN A 135 -4.02 6.21 -14.59
CA ASN A 135 -2.66 6.74 -14.70
C ASN A 135 -1.72 6.17 -13.62
N ARG A 136 -2.27 5.66 -12.52
CA ARG A 136 -1.50 5.04 -11.43
C ARG A 136 -1.20 3.57 -11.65
N LEU A 137 -2.02 2.86 -12.44
CA LEU A 137 -1.92 1.40 -12.61
C LEU A 137 -0.53 0.93 -13.06
N PRO A 138 0.15 1.54 -14.06
CA PRO A 138 1.46 1.07 -14.48
C PRO A 138 2.50 1.14 -13.34
N LEU A 139 2.49 2.22 -12.55
CA LEU A 139 3.41 2.39 -11.42
C LEU A 139 3.13 1.35 -10.33
N VAL A 140 1.86 1.18 -9.96
CA VAL A 140 1.45 0.25 -8.91
C VAL A 140 1.76 -1.20 -9.29
N VAL A 141 1.45 -1.60 -10.52
CA VAL A 141 1.75 -2.94 -11.03
C VAL A 141 3.25 -3.17 -11.09
N ASN A 142 4.05 -2.18 -11.53
CA ASN A 142 5.50 -2.32 -11.52
C ASN A 142 6.07 -2.50 -10.10
N LEU A 143 5.60 -1.69 -9.13
CA LEU A 143 5.97 -1.84 -7.72
C LEU A 143 5.64 -3.25 -7.21
N TRP A 144 4.45 -3.76 -7.53
CA TRP A 144 4.04 -5.09 -7.14
C TRP A 144 4.94 -6.18 -7.75
N ARG A 145 5.29 -6.08 -9.04
CA ARG A 145 6.20 -7.03 -9.72
C ARG A 145 7.58 -7.05 -9.09
N MET A 146 8.14 -5.90 -8.72
CA MET A 146 9.44 -5.84 -8.04
C MET A 146 9.44 -6.64 -6.73
N ILE A 147 8.34 -6.56 -5.97
CA ILE A 147 8.23 -7.19 -4.66
C ILE A 147 7.92 -8.69 -4.76
N VAL A 148 7.00 -9.06 -5.65
CA VAL A 148 6.44 -10.42 -5.71
C VAL A 148 7.15 -11.29 -6.74
N GLU A 149 7.59 -10.71 -7.86
CA GLU A 149 8.23 -11.44 -8.96
C GLU A 149 9.76 -11.29 -8.95
N GLY A 150 10.32 -10.44 -8.07
CA GLY A 150 11.77 -10.20 -8.00
C GLY A 150 12.37 -9.58 -9.26
N ARG A 151 11.54 -9.03 -10.15
CA ARG A 151 11.97 -8.38 -11.38
C ARG A 151 12.35 -6.93 -11.08
N SER A 152 13.64 -6.67 -10.95
CA SER A 152 14.19 -5.32 -11.06
C SER A 152 14.06 -4.89 -12.53
N SER A 153 13.47 -3.72 -12.79
CA SER A 153 13.47 -3.11 -14.13
C SER A 153 14.90 -2.86 -14.60
#